data_AF-A0A6G2DP07-F1
#
_entry.id   AF-A0A6G2DP07-F1
#
_cell.length_a   1.000
_cell.length_b   1.000
_cell.length_c   1.000
_cell.angle_alpha   90.00
_cell.angle_beta   90.00
_cell.angle_gamma   90.00
#
_symmetry.space_group_name_H-M   'P 1'
#
loop_
_entity.id
_entity.type
_entity.pdbx_description
1 polymer ?
#
loop_
_entity_poly.entity_id
_entity_poly.type
_entity_poly.pdbx_seq_one_letter_code
_entity_poly.pdbx_strand_id
1 'polypeptide(L)'
;EVYSDFKTNVADRGQEAYDAWASLVSDYKVAYPEVASEIDALVAGKSPVTITEKDFPVYENGFSQATRNSSQDAINTAAAVLPTFLGGSADLAHSNMTYIKADG
;
A
#
# COMPACT_ATOMS: atom_id res chain seq x y z
N GLU A 1 -13.83 -32.96 -24.88
CA GLU A 1 -12.37 -32.80 -24.86
C GLU A 1 -11.97 -31.44 -24.30
N VAL A 2 -12.23 -30.32 -25.00
CA VAL A 2 -11.87 -28.96 -24.54
C VAL A 2 -12.35 -28.60 -23.13
N TYR A 3 -13.64 -28.78 -22.81
CA TYR A 3 -14.14 -28.48 -21.46
C TYR A 3 -13.52 -29.34 -20.36
N SER A 4 -13.18 -30.60 -20.67
CA SER A 4 -12.52 -31.49 -19.72
C SER A 4 -11.09 -31.05 -19.45
N ASP A 5 -10.38 -30.64 -20.50
CA ASP A 5 -9.02 -30.11 -20.40
C ASP A 5 -8.97 -28.83 -19.58
N PHE A 6 -9.86 -27.87 -19.85
CA PHE A 6 -9.98 -26.64 -19.06
C PHE A 6 -10.39 -26.90 -17.61
N LYS A 7 -11.28 -27.87 -17.37
CA LYS A 7 -11.64 -28.26 -16.02
C LYS A 7 -10.41 -28.73 -15.24
N THR A 8 -9.64 -29.68 -15.78
CA THR A 8 -8.48 -30.22 -15.08
C THR A 8 -7.33 -29.21 -14.97
N ASN A 9 -6.95 -28.57 -16.07
CA ASN A 9 -5.71 -27.80 -16.13
C ASN A 9 -5.85 -26.34 -15.68
N VAL A 10 -7.08 -25.82 -15.56
CA VAL A 10 -7.35 -24.45 -15.13
C VAL A 10 -8.18 -24.43 -13.86
N ALA A 11 -9.40 -24.99 -13.88
CA ALA A 11 -10.32 -24.87 -12.76
C ALA A 11 -9.85 -25.66 -11.53
N ASP A 12 -9.57 -26.95 -11.69
CA ASP A 12 -9.19 -27.84 -10.59
C ASP A 12 -7.81 -27.45 -10.02
N ARG A 13 -6.82 -27.23 -10.90
CA ARG A 13 -5.50 -26.70 -10.51
C ARG A 13 -5.59 -25.35 -9.78
N GLY A 14 -6.49 -24.47 -10.24
CA GLY A 14 -6.71 -23.16 -9.62
C GLY A 14 -7.32 -23.28 -8.22
N GLN A 15 -8.30 -24.18 -8.07
CA GLN A 15 -8.94 -24.45 -6.78
C GLN A 15 -7.93 -25.03 -5.77
N GLU A 16 -7.14 -26.03 -6.18
CA GLU A 16 -6.11 -26.63 -5.32
C GLU A 16 -5.08 -25.59 -4.85
N ALA A 17 -4.62 -24.71 -5.75
CA ALA A 17 -3.69 -23.64 -5.41
C ALA A 17 -4.31 -22.60 -4.46
N TYR A 18 -5.58 -22.25 -4.68
CA TYR A 18 -6.30 -21.32 -3.82
C TYR A 18 -6.51 -21.90 -2.42
N ASP A 19 -6.91 -23.17 -2.31
CA ASP A 19 -7.14 -23.82 -1.02
C ASP A 19 -5.84 -23.90 -0.20
N ALA A 20 -4.73 -24.26 -0.85
CA ALA A 20 -3.41 -24.25 -0.21
C ALA A 20 -2.99 -22.84 0.25
N TRP A 21 -3.23 -21.82 -0.58
CA TRP A 21 -2.97 -20.42 -0.21
C TRP A 21 -3.86 -19.95 0.95
N ALA A 22 -5.14 -20.31 0.95
CA ALA A 22 -6.08 -19.94 1.99
C ALA A 22 -5.69 -20.53 3.35
N SER A 23 -5.26 -21.80 3.38
CA SER A 23 -4.70 -22.41 4.59
C SER A 23 -3.43 -21.70 5.06
N LEU A 24 -2.48 -21.42 4.15
CA LEU A 24 -1.25 -20.69 4.47
C LEU A 24 -1.54 -19.31 5.07
N VAL A 25 -2.46 -18.56 4.46
CA VAL A 25 -2.87 -17.24 4.95
C VAL A 25 -3.57 -17.35 6.31
N SER A 26 -4.42 -18.36 6.52
CA SER A 26 -5.06 -18.59 7.81
C SER A 26 -4.03 -18.81 8.92
N ASP A 27 -3.04 -19.67 8.68
CA ASP A 27 -1.97 -19.94 9.64
C ASP A 27 -1.09 -18.69 9.87
N TYR A 28 -0.78 -17.95 8.80
CA TYR A 28 -0.06 -16.69 8.88
C TYR A 28 -0.79 -15.67 9.75
N LYS A 29 -2.12 -15.55 9.60
CA LYS A 29 -2.92 -14.61 10.39
C LYS A 29 -2.92 -14.92 11.89
N VAL A 30 -2.88 -16.22 12.23
CA VAL A 30 -2.74 -16.65 13.63
C VAL A 30 -1.36 -16.32 14.17
N ALA A 31 -0.31 -16.51 13.37
CA ALA A 31 1.08 -16.23 13.76
C ALA A 31 1.40 -14.72 13.85
N TYR A 32 0.78 -13.88 13.01
CA TYR A 32 1.07 -12.45 12.88
C TYR A 32 -0.21 -11.60 12.94
N PRO A 33 -0.89 -11.52 14.10
CA PRO A 33 -2.21 -10.89 14.20
C PRO A 33 -2.22 -9.39 13.87
N GLU A 34 -1.12 -8.66 14.10
CA GLU A 34 -1.03 -7.23 13.77
C GLU A 34 -1.01 -7.02 12.25
N VAL A 35 -0.13 -7.71 11.53
CA VAL A 35 -0.04 -7.64 10.06
C VAL A 35 -1.29 -8.26 9.40
N ALA A 36 -1.91 -9.25 10.03
CA ALA A 36 -3.17 -9.82 9.59
C ALA A 36 -4.28 -8.78 9.50
N SER A 37 -4.44 -7.96 10.55
CA SER A 37 -5.43 -6.90 10.58
C SER A 37 -5.17 -5.85 9.49
N GLU A 38 -3.91 -5.54 9.21
CA GLU A 38 -3.53 -4.63 8.14
C GLU A 38 -3.92 -5.18 6.77
N ILE A 39 -3.52 -6.42 6.46
CA ILE A 39 -3.86 -7.10 5.20
C ILE A 39 -5.37 -7.21 5.02
N ASP A 40 -6.12 -7.53 6.07
CA ASP A 40 -7.58 -7.65 5.99
C ASP A 40 -8.26 -6.33 5.69
N ALA A 41 -7.77 -5.21 6.26
CA ALA A 41 -8.24 -3.90 5.88
C ALA A 41 -7.95 -3.61 4.40
N LEU A 42 -6.72 -3.86 3.94
CA LEU A 42 -6.29 -3.58 2.57
C LEU A 42 -7.06 -4.39 1.52
N VAL A 43 -7.24 -5.70 1.74
CA VAL A 43 -8.02 -6.58 0.85
C VAL A 43 -9.49 -6.14 0.81
N ALA A 44 -10.02 -5.61 1.92
CA ALA A 44 -11.37 -5.04 1.97
C ALA A 44 -11.47 -3.63 1.36
N GLY A 45 -10.38 -3.07 0.81
CA GLY A 45 -10.32 -1.71 0.28
C GLY A 45 -10.45 -0.63 1.35
N LYS A 46 -10.12 -0.96 2.61
CA LYS A 46 -10.12 -0.05 3.75
C LYS A 46 -8.68 0.37 4.06
N SER A 47 -8.52 1.61 4.52
CA SER A 47 -7.23 2.06 5.03
C SER A 47 -7.00 1.49 6.44
N PRO A 48 -5.84 0.87 6.72
CA PRO A 48 -5.50 0.39 8.06
C PRO A 48 -5.21 1.54 9.04
N VAL A 49 -4.97 2.74 8.51
CA VAL A 49 -4.69 3.97 9.27
C VAL A 49 -5.65 5.09 8.88
N THR A 50 -5.89 6.01 9.80
CA THR A 50 -6.63 7.25 9.52
C THR A 50 -5.65 8.39 9.32
N ILE A 51 -5.73 9.08 8.20
CA ILE A 51 -5.00 10.33 7.95
C ILE A 51 -5.99 11.48 7.86
N THR A 52 -5.66 12.61 8.46
CA THR A 52 -6.50 13.80 8.56
C THR A 52 -5.68 15.04 8.22
N GLU A 53 -6.37 16.16 8.03
CA GLU A 53 -5.71 17.47 7.79
C GLU A 53 -4.72 17.85 8.90
N LYS A 54 -4.91 17.35 10.13
CA LYS A 54 -4.05 17.65 11.28
C LYS A 54 -2.67 16.97 11.21
N ASP A 55 -2.55 15.92 10.41
CA ASP A 55 -1.28 15.20 10.24
C ASP A 55 -0.33 15.98 9.30
N PHE A 56 -0.88 16.86 8.46
CA PHE A 56 -0.13 17.62 7.47
C PHE A 56 0.44 18.94 8.03
N PRO A 57 1.56 19.42 7.47
CA PRO A 57 2.10 20.73 7.82
C PRO A 57 1.11 21.85 7.55
N VAL A 58 0.92 22.73 8.53
CA VAL A 58 0.17 23.99 8.38
C VAL A 58 1.18 25.13 8.28
N TYR A 59 1.02 25.96 7.25
CA TYR A 59 1.91 27.08 6.99
C TYR A 59 1.22 28.41 7.31
N GLU A 60 1.91 29.25 8.09
CA GLU A 60 1.43 30.58 8.47
C GLU A 60 1.49 31.58 7.32
N ASN A 61 0.69 32.63 7.42
CA ASN A 61 0.75 33.75 6.48
C ASN A 61 2.15 34.37 6.44
N GLY A 62 2.67 34.56 5.22
CA GLY A 62 4.03 35.08 4.99
C GLY A 62 5.10 34.00 4.82
N PHE A 63 4.77 32.72 5.02
CA PHE A 63 5.64 31.62 4.64
C PHE A 63 5.77 31.52 3.11
N SER A 64 6.97 31.21 2.62
CA SER A 64 7.28 31.15 1.19
C SER A 64 8.08 29.89 0.84
N GLN A 65 7.48 29.04 0.01
CA GLN A 65 8.17 27.94 -0.66
C GLN A 65 7.49 27.60 -1.98
N ALA A 66 8.20 26.88 -2.87
CA ALA A 66 7.58 26.34 -4.07
C ALA A 66 6.59 25.22 -3.71
N THR A 67 5.45 25.14 -4.40
CA THR A 67 4.42 24.13 -4.13
C THR A 67 4.90 22.69 -4.30
N ARG A 68 5.90 22.44 -5.16
CA ARG A 68 6.58 21.13 -5.24
C ARG A 68 7.25 20.72 -3.93
N ASN A 69 7.81 21.67 -3.18
CA ASN A 69 8.42 21.38 -1.88
C ASN A 69 7.31 21.07 -0.85
N SER A 70 6.22 21.85 -0.86
CA SER A 70 5.05 21.53 -0.02
C SER A 70 4.45 20.16 -0.36
N SER A 71 4.46 19.76 -1.64
CA SER A 71 4.09 18.42 -2.05
C SER A 71 5.02 17.35 -1.48
N GLN A 72 6.33 17.61 -1.42
CA GLN A 72 7.28 16.69 -0.78
C GLN A 72 7.01 16.53 0.71
N ASP A 73 6.73 17.64 1.39
CA ASP A 73 6.43 17.63 2.82
C ASP A 73 5.18 16.78 3.08
N ALA A 74 4.12 16.97 2.28
CA ALA A 74 2.91 16.16 2.36
C ALA A 74 3.15 14.68 2.04
N ILE A 75 3.95 14.37 1.01
CA ILE A 75 4.35 12.99 0.67
C ILE A 75 5.06 12.32 1.85
N ASN A 76 5.99 13.03 2.50
CA ASN A 76 6.74 12.47 3.63
C ASN A 76 5.90 12.31 4.89
N THR A 77 4.96 13.22 5.15
CA THR A 77 3.94 13.05 6.20
C THR A 77 3.11 11.79 5.96
N ALA A 78 2.59 11.63 4.74
CA ALA A 78 1.76 10.49 4.37
C ALA A 78 2.54 9.17 4.49
N ALA A 79 3.76 9.12 3.95
CA ALA A 79 4.62 7.94 3.97
C ALA A 79 5.00 7.48 5.39
N ALA A 80 5.09 8.40 6.36
CA ALA A 80 5.42 8.05 7.75
C ALA A 80 4.32 7.24 8.47
N VAL A 81 3.08 7.28 7.97
CA VAL A 81 1.93 6.65 8.64
C VAL A 81 1.17 5.66 7.76
N LEU A 82 1.26 5.77 6.43
CA LEU A 82 0.59 4.88 5.48
C LEU A 82 1.56 3.76 5.04
N PRO A 83 1.46 2.54 5.61
CA PRO A 83 2.39 1.45 5.29
C PRO A 83 2.31 0.99 3.83
N THR A 84 1.20 1.28 3.16
CA THR A 84 0.96 0.96 1.74
C THR A 84 1.26 2.10 0.78
N PHE A 85 1.83 3.21 1.26
CA PHE A 85 2.16 4.34 0.42
C PHE A 85 3.37 4.01 -0.46
N LEU A 86 3.12 3.84 -1.75
CA LEU A 86 4.14 3.55 -2.75
C LEU A 86 4.04 4.59 -3.87
N GLY A 87 5.17 5.20 -4.20
CA GLY A 87 5.25 6.22 -5.23
C GLY A 87 6.67 6.45 -5.71
N GLY A 88 6.83 7.37 -6.65
CA GLY A 88 8.14 7.71 -7.19
C GLY A 88 8.04 8.73 -8.31
N SER A 89 9.08 8.80 -9.12
CA SER A 89 9.10 9.61 -10.33
C SER A 89 10.02 8.99 -11.37
N ALA A 90 9.65 9.10 -12.64
CA ALA A 90 10.49 8.66 -13.75
C ALA A 90 11.69 9.61 -13.90
N ASP A 91 12.83 9.25 -13.31
CA ASP A 91 14.12 9.97 -13.34
C ASP A 91 14.10 11.42 -12.79
N LEU A 92 12.98 11.86 -12.23
CA LEU A 92 12.75 13.25 -11.83
C LEU A 92 12.38 13.40 -10.35
N ALA A 93 12.71 12.44 -9.49
CA ALA A 93 12.32 12.45 -8.07
C ALA A 93 12.77 13.72 -7.33
N HIS A 94 13.99 14.20 -7.60
CA HIS A 94 14.53 15.43 -7.01
C HIS A 94 13.97 16.70 -7.68
N SER A 95 13.58 16.64 -8.94
CA SER A 95 13.00 17.79 -9.67
C SER A 95 11.54 18.01 -9.30
N ASN A 96 10.79 16.91 -9.19
CA ASN A 96 9.37 16.86 -8.82
C ASN A 96 9.17 16.83 -7.30
N MET A 97 10.25 16.64 -6.54
CA MET A 97 10.26 16.56 -5.08
C MET A 97 9.35 15.44 -4.54
N THR A 98 9.41 14.26 -5.16
CA THR A 98 8.62 13.08 -4.74
C THR A 98 9.42 12.06 -3.93
N TYR A 99 10.67 12.38 -3.59
CA TYR A 99 11.52 11.51 -2.77
C TYR A 99 10.98 11.37 -1.34
N ILE A 100 10.78 10.12 -0.91
CA ILE A 100 10.45 9.74 0.47
C ILE A 100 11.78 9.64 1.24
N LYS A 101 11.91 10.45 2.29
CA LYS A 101 13.17 10.69 3.01
C LYS A 101 13.40 9.68 4.13
N ALA A 102 12.34 9.28 4.82
CA ALA A 102 12.38 8.22 5.81
C ALA A 102 12.15 6.90 5.08
N ASP A 103 13.20 6.11 4.98
CA ASP A 103 13.26 4.79 4.35
C ASP A 103 13.15 4.74 2.82
N GLY A 104 14.33 4.88 2.22
CA GLY A 104 14.80 4.05 1.11
C GLY A 104 16.08 3.34 1.55
#